data_AF-A0A7C8Z3U0-F1
#
_entry.id   AF-A0A7C8Z3U0-F1
#
_cell.length_a   1.000
_cell.length_b   1.000
_cell.length_c   1.000
_cell.angle_alpha   90.00
_cell.angle_beta   90.00
_cell.angle_gamma   90.00
#
_symmetry.space_group_name_H-M   'P 1'
#
loop_
_entity.id
_entity.type
_entity.pdbx_description
1 polymer ?
#
loop_
_entity_poly.entity_id
_entity_poly.type
_entity_poly.pdbx_seq_one_letter_code
_entity_poly.pdbx_strand_id
1 'polypeptide(L)'
;GRAEGLIRVWFDGKLLHLDSIRLSRETMTMNRSIFGVGLFLGAVAIRHGFDSGCSTAQLLAINDTDLYHSKLVKFYSRMGFKAVCEVDGSSLRDLSHMLVWGGRGTRMDA
;
A
#
# COMPACT_ATOMS: atom_id res chain seq x y z
N GLY A 1 4.47 12.37 10.97
CA GLY A 1 4.09 11.18 10.19
C GLY A 1 5.28 10.71 9.36
N ARG A 2 5.30 9.45 8.94
CA ARG A 2 6.33 8.81 8.12
C ARG A 2 5.65 7.93 7.07
N ALA A 3 6.11 8.01 5.83
CA ALA A 3 5.74 7.08 4.77
C ALA A 3 7.00 6.34 4.34
N GLU A 4 6.93 5.02 4.28
CA GLU A 4 8.02 4.12 3.90
C GLU A 4 7.61 3.31 2.68
N GLY A 5 8.57 3.14 1.79
CA GLY A 5 8.43 2.40 0.56
C GLY A 5 9.77 2.36 -0.14
N LEU A 6 9.85 1.55 -1.18
CA LEU A 6 11.08 1.41 -1.95
C LEU A 6 10.75 1.16 -3.42
N ILE A 7 11.66 1.56 -4.30
CA ILE A 7 11.55 1.29 -5.73
C ILE A 7 12.25 -0.03 -6.00
N ARG A 8 11.52 -1.02 -6.53
CA ARG A 8 12.07 -2.31 -6.97
C ARG A 8 12.23 -2.30 -8.48
N VAL A 9 13.26 -2.96 -8.98
CA VAL A 9 13.35 -3.30 -10.41
C VAL A 9 12.82 -4.72 -10.56
N TRP A 10 11.81 -4.89 -11.41
CA TRP A 10 11.20 -6.19 -11.70
C TRP A 10 11.18 -6.45 -13.21
N PHE A 11 10.74 -7.64 -13.62
CA PHE A 11 10.71 -8.04 -15.04
C PHE A 11 9.90 -7.08 -15.93
N ASP A 12 8.94 -6.34 -15.37
CA ASP A 12 8.05 -5.41 -16.07
C ASP A 12 8.44 -3.92 -15.85
N GLY A 13 9.67 -3.67 -15.42
CA GLY A 13 10.20 -2.33 -15.17
C GLY A 13 10.28 -1.96 -13.69
N LYS A 14 10.32 -0.65 -13.41
CA LYS A 14 10.41 -0.14 -12.05
C LYS A 14 9.03 -0.17 -11.39
N LEU A 15 9.00 -0.64 -10.15
CA LEU A 15 7.80 -0.82 -9.35
C LEU A 15 7.95 -0.03 -8.05
N LEU A 16 6.96 0.80 -7.75
CA LEU A 16 6.87 1.50 -6.47
C LEU A 16 6.20 0.57 -5.46
N HIS A 17 6.95 0.12 -4.46
CA HIS A 17 6.43 -0.71 -3.37
C HIS A 17 6.13 0.18 -2.17
N LEU A 18 4.85 0.36 -1.84
CA LEU A 18 4.36 1.15 -0.71
C LEU A 18 4.17 0.21 0.49
N ASP A 19 5.02 0.35 1.50
CA ASP A 19 5.05 -0.57 2.65
C ASP A 19 4.21 -0.04 3.82
N SER A 20 4.55 1.13 4.35
CA SER A 20 3.86 1.67 5.52
C SER A 20 3.63 3.17 5.45
N ILE A 21 2.46 3.62 5.90
CA ILE A 21 2.17 5.03 6.15
C ILE A 21 1.72 5.16 7.60
N ARG A 22 2.52 5.85 8.42
CA ARG A 22 2.29 6.04 9.85
C ARG A 22 2.11 7.53 10.14
N LEU A 23 0.94 7.90 10.62
CA LEU A 23 0.69 9.26 11.11
C LEU A 23 1.02 9.30 12.61
N SER A 24 1.60 10.41 13.07
CA SER A 24 1.96 10.57 14.48
C SER A 24 0.73 11.03 15.27
N ARG A 25 0.74 10.86 16.61
CA ARG A 25 -0.39 11.27 17.46
C ARG A 25 -0.69 12.76 17.35
N GLU A 26 0.33 13.60 17.15
CA GLU A 26 0.17 15.05 16.96
C GLU A 26 -0.61 15.36 15.66
N THR A 27 -0.47 14.50 14.64
CA THR A 27 -1.24 14.61 13.39
C THR A 27 -2.70 14.22 13.62
N MET A 28 -2.97 13.33 14.58
CA MET A 28 -4.34 12.98 14.98
C MET A 28 -5.03 14.09 15.77
N THR A 29 -4.26 14.96 16.44
CA THR A 29 -4.77 16.12 17.18
C THR A 29 -4.97 17.36 16.31
N MET A 30 -4.55 17.33 15.04
CA MET A 30 -4.82 18.44 14.13
C MET A 30 -6.32 18.53 13.84
N ASN A 31 -6.83 19.75 13.72
CA ASN A 31 -8.22 20.01 13.32
C ASN A 31 -8.41 19.82 11.79
N ARG A 32 -7.84 18.75 11.26
CA ARG A 32 -7.83 18.34 9.85
C ARG A 32 -8.13 16.85 9.79
N SER A 33 -8.75 16.41 8.69
CA SER A 33 -9.06 15.00 8.52
C SER A 33 -7.77 14.18 8.44
N ILE A 34 -7.55 13.28 9.40
CA ILE A 34 -6.46 12.28 9.42
C ILE A 34 -6.39 11.54 8.08
N PHE A 35 -7.55 11.25 7.52
CA PHE A 35 -7.71 10.64 6.20
C PHE A 35 -7.15 11.52 5.07
N GLY A 36 -7.39 12.83 5.11
CA GLY A 36 -6.86 13.77 4.13
C GLY A 36 -5.34 13.85 4.14
N VAL A 37 -4.71 13.79 5.33
CA VAL A 37 -3.25 13.77 5.46
C VAL A 37 -2.67 12.46 4.93
N GLY A 38 -3.27 11.32 5.27
CA GLY A 38 -2.86 10.01 4.74
C GLY A 38 -2.97 9.95 3.20
N LEU A 39 -4.08 10.45 2.65
CA LEU A 39 -4.29 10.55 1.20
C LEU A 39 -3.23 11.43 0.54
N PHE A 40 -2.93 12.60 1.12
CA PHE A 40 -1.92 13.50 0.59
C PHE A 40 -0.53 12.86 0.57
N LEU A 41 -0.12 12.20 1.65
CA LEU A 41 1.15 11.48 1.70
C LEU A 41 1.21 10.36 0.66
N GLY A 42 0.13 9.59 0.50
CA GLY A 42 0.03 8.57 -0.54
C GLY A 42 0.17 9.15 -1.95
N ALA A 43 -0.50 10.25 -2.24
CA ALA A 43 -0.41 10.93 -3.53
C ALA A 43 1.00 11.44 -3.84
N VAL A 44 1.68 12.03 -2.85
CA VAL A 44 3.08 12.47 -2.99
C VAL A 44 4.01 11.28 -3.24
N ALA A 45 3.82 10.16 -2.53
CA ALA A 45 4.62 8.95 -2.73
C ALA A 45 4.43 8.36 -4.15
N ILE A 46 3.18 8.29 -4.63
CA ILE A 46 2.86 7.83 -6.00
C ILE A 46 3.50 8.77 -7.02
N ARG A 47 3.39 10.09 -6.82
CA ARG A 47 4.00 11.07 -7.74
C ARG A 47 5.51 10.90 -7.80
N HIS A 48 6.16 10.69 -6.66
CA HIS A 48 7.61 10.43 -6.61
C HIS A 48 7.98 9.14 -7.38
N GLY A 49 7.19 8.07 -7.25
CA GLY A 49 7.39 6.86 -8.05
C GLY A 49 7.24 7.10 -9.55
N PHE A 50 6.21 7.84 -9.95
CA PHE A 50 6.01 8.24 -11.35
C PHE A 50 7.21 9.02 -11.90
N ASP A 51 7.67 10.05 -11.17
CA ASP A 51 8.84 10.86 -11.57
C ASP A 51 10.14 10.03 -11.58
N SER A 52 10.19 8.92 -10.83
CA SER A 52 11.31 7.97 -10.82
C SER A 52 11.24 6.91 -11.93
N GLY A 53 10.18 6.94 -12.76
CA GLY A 53 9.94 6.04 -13.88
C GLY A 53 9.28 4.72 -13.49
N CYS A 54 8.56 4.67 -12.36
CA CYS A 54 7.74 3.51 -12.01
C CYS A 54 6.48 3.45 -12.87
N SER A 55 6.24 2.29 -13.51
CA SER A 55 5.03 2.01 -14.29
C SER A 55 3.88 1.49 -13.43
N THR A 56 4.21 0.90 -12.27
CA THR A 56 3.25 0.24 -11.38
C THR A 56 3.53 0.63 -9.93
N ALA A 57 2.48 0.92 -9.17
CA ALA A 57 2.52 1.05 -7.72
C ALA A 57 1.83 -0.14 -7.06
N GLN A 58 2.42 -0.69 -6.00
CA GLN A 58 1.89 -1.83 -5.27
C GLN A 58 1.79 -1.54 -3.77
N LEU A 59 0.75 -2.08 -3.15
CA LEU A 59 0.56 -2.07 -1.70
C LEU A 59 -0.10 -3.36 -1.22
N LEU A 60 0.01 -3.64 0.08
CA LEU A 60 -0.76 -4.69 0.75
C LEU A 60 -1.83 -4.07 1.65
N ALA A 61 -3.09 -4.37 1.37
CA ALA A 61 -4.16 -4.15 2.33
C ALA A 61 -4.13 -5.29 3.38
N ILE A 62 -3.40 -5.08 4.47
CA ILE A 62 -3.23 -6.06 5.55
C ILE A 62 -4.58 -6.52 6.11
N ASN A 63 -4.68 -7.82 6.41
CA ASN A 63 -5.83 -8.43 7.05
C ASN A 63 -5.56 -8.77 8.52
N ASP A 64 -5.62 -7.76 9.39
CA ASP A 64 -5.61 -7.96 10.85
C ASP A 64 -6.99 -8.37 11.38
N THR A 65 -8.05 -7.80 10.79
CA THR A 65 -9.45 -8.17 11.03
C THR A 65 -10.25 -7.92 9.76
N ASP A 66 -11.27 -8.75 9.49
CA ASP A 66 -12.07 -8.66 8.27
C ASP A 66 -12.75 -7.29 8.08
N LEU A 67 -13.18 -6.65 9.17
CA LEU A 67 -13.82 -5.34 9.13
C LEU A 67 -12.84 -4.22 8.71
N TYR A 68 -11.64 -4.19 9.29
CA TYR A 68 -10.63 -3.19 8.91
C TYR A 68 -10.06 -3.48 7.52
N HIS A 69 -9.82 -4.75 7.22
CA HIS A 69 -9.35 -5.22 5.92
C HIS A 69 -10.28 -4.78 4.79
N SER A 70 -11.59 -5.07 4.90
CA SER A 70 -12.57 -4.68 3.88
C SER A 70 -12.68 -3.16 3.69
N LYS A 71 -12.45 -2.36 4.74
CA LYS A 71 -12.39 -0.89 4.65
C LYS A 71 -11.12 -0.44 3.89
N LEU A 72 -9.97 -1.05 4.16
CA LEU A 72 -8.72 -0.74 3.47
C LEU A 72 -8.82 -1.07 1.98
N VAL A 73 -9.31 -2.25 1.62
CA VAL A 73 -9.51 -2.64 0.21
C VAL A 73 -10.42 -1.64 -0.50
N LYS A 74 -11.59 -1.32 0.07
CA LYS A 74 -12.51 -0.33 -0.51
C LYS A 74 -11.89 1.06 -0.65
N PHE A 75 -11.09 1.47 0.34
CA PHE A 75 -10.40 2.76 0.31
C PHE A 75 -9.39 2.83 -0.83
N TYR A 76 -8.51 1.84 -0.95
CA TYR A 76 -7.51 1.80 -2.01
C TYR A 76 -8.13 1.61 -3.40
N SER A 77 -9.20 0.84 -3.53
CA SER A 77 -9.94 0.74 -4.79
C SER A 77 -10.53 2.06 -5.28
N ARG A 78 -11.03 2.91 -4.37
CA ARG A 78 -11.50 4.26 -4.74
C ARG A 78 -10.38 5.17 -5.23
N MET A 79 -9.12 4.86 -4.88
CA MET A 79 -7.94 5.58 -5.34
C MET A 79 -7.32 4.99 -6.62
N GLY A 80 -7.93 3.94 -7.20
CA GLY A 80 -7.50 3.34 -8.46
C GLY A 80 -6.75 2.02 -8.33
N PHE A 81 -6.43 1.57 -7.11
CA PHE A 81 -5.78 0.27 -6.92
C PHE A 81 -6.74 -0.90 -7.17
N LYS A 82 -6.29 -1.90 -7.92
CA LYS A 82 -7.04 -3.11 -8.21
C LYS A 82 -6.51 -4.25 -7.36
N ALA A 83 -7.42 -5.01 -6.72
CA ALA A 83 -7.04 -6.23 -6.02
C ALA A 83 -6.51 -7.24 -7.05
N VAL A 84 -5.31 -7.78 -6.81
CA VAL A 84 -4.65 -8.71 -7.73
C VAL A 84 -4.62 -10.13 -7.18
N CYS A 85 -4.26 -10.28 -5.91
CA CYS A 85 -4.27 -11.57 -5.24
C CYS A 85 -4.46 -11.43 -3.73
N GLU A 86 -5.12 -12.41 -3.12
CA GLU A 86 -5.07 -12.60 -1.68
C GLU A 86 -3.77 -13.30 -1.32
N VAL A 87 -3.07 -12.77 -0.32
CA VAL A 87 -1.86 -13.31 0.26
C VAL A 87 -2.28 -13.99 1.56
N ASP A 88 -2.64 -15.27 1.49
CA ASP A 88 -3.08 -16.08 2.63
C ASP A 88 -2.04 -17.14 3.08
N GLY A 89 -1.03 -17.38 2.25
CA GLY A 89 0.03 -18.36 2.48
C GLY A 89 -0.33 -19.78 2.05
N SER A 90 -1.39 -19.97 1.28
CA SER A 90 -1.86 -21.28 0.82
C SER A 90 -1.08 -21.82 -0.37
N SER A 91 -0.45 -20.94 -1.17
CA SER A 91 0.36 -21.32 -2.34
C SER A 91 1.84 -20.97 -2.19
N LEU A 92 2.72 -21.66 -2.93
CA LEU A 92 4.16 -21.31 -3.02
C LEU A 92 4.38 -19.87 -3.50
N ARG A 93 3.46 -19.34 -4.32
CA ARG A 93 3.48 -17.94 -4.76
C ARG A 93 3.12 -16.99 -3.61
N ASP A 94 2.19 -17.38 -2.73
CA ASP A 94 1.85 -16.60 -1.54
C ASP A 94 2.96 -16.58 -0.50
N LEU A 95 3.75 -17.66 -0.37
CA LEU A 95 4.92 -17.64 0.50
C LEU A 95 5.94 -16.58 0.07
N SER A 96 6.16 -16.41 -1.24
CA SER A 96 7.02 -15.35 -1.76
C SER A 96 6.45 -13.94 -1.50
N HIS A 97 5.13 -13.78 -1.60
CA HIS A 97 4.46 -12.53 -1.26
C HIS A 97 4.47 -12.26 0.25
N MET A 98 4.31 -13.28 1.09
CA MET A 98 4.43 -13.17 2.54
C MET A 98 5.84 -12.76 2.97
N LEU A 99 6.89 -13.25 2.30
CA LEU A 99 8.27 -12.80 2.55
C LEU A 99 8.47 -11.33 2.19
N VAL A 100 7.80 -10.86 1.13
CA VAL A 100 7.90 -9.48 0.66
C VAL A 100 7.14 -8.49 1.53
N TRP A 101 5.96 -8.87 2.02
CA TRP A 101 5.06 -7.97 2.75
C TRP A 101 5.02 -8.22 4.27
N GLY A 102 5.55 -9.36 4.74
CA GLY A 102 5.60 -9.70 6.16
C GLY A 102 4.23 -10.03 6.81
N GLY A 103 3.15 -10.16 6.02
CA GLY A 103 1.80 -10.38 6.55
C GLY A 103 0.81 -10.92 5.53
N ARG A 104 -0.40 -11.23 6.01
CA ARG A 104 -1.54 -11.64 5.20
C ARG A 104 -2.39 -10.45 4.80
N GLY A 105 -3.00 -10.49 3.63
CA GLY A 105 -3.85 -9.40 3.14
C GLY A 105 -4.13 -9.49 1.65
N THR A 106 -4.64 -8.42 1.07
CA THR A 106 -4.88 -8.34 -0.39
C THR A 106 -3.82 -7.46 -1.02
N ARG A 107 -3.06 -8.03 -1.95
CA ARG A 107 -2.11 -7.25 -2.78
C ARG A 107 -2.91 -6.46 -3.80
N MET A 108 -2.62 -5.17 -3.90
CA MET A 108 -3.29 -4.28 -4.83
C MET A 108 -2.28 -3.48 -5.66
N ASP A 109 -2.57 -3.32 -6.95
CA ASP A 109 -1.70 -2.67 -7.92
C ASP A 109 -2.43 -1.49 -8.60
N ALA A 110 -1.71 -0.41 -8.93
CA ALA A 110 -2.19 0.77 -9.66
C ALA A 110 -1.21 1.21 -10.75
#